data_AF-A0A0F9ETY7-F1
#
_entry.id   AF-A0A0F9ETY7-F1
#
_cell.length_a   1.000
_cell.length_b   1.000
_cell.length_c   1.000
_cell.angle_alpha   90.00
_cell.angle_beta   90.00
_cell.angle_gamma   90.00
#
_symmetry.space_group_name_H-M   'P 1'
#
loop_
_entity.id
_entity.type
_entity.pdbx_description
1 polymer ?
#
loop_
_entity_poly.entity_id
_entity_poly.type
_entity_poly.pdbx_seq_one_letter_code
_entity_poly.pdbx_strand_id
1 'polypeptide(L)'
;MKTELEIAIKNIKNWEFTKPQDGELWRLNIFRNKCEEHKEATKRFFAFLQALKRGQQKWLTYQIIILNEKITDLRNAIKLYDENGI
;
A
#
# COMPACT_ATOMS: atom_id res chain seq x y z
N MET A 1 -4.91 -14.84 0.45
CA MET A 1 -3.76 -13.90 0.46
C MET A 1 -4.33 -12.52 0.66
N LYS A 2 -3.75 -11.66 1.50
CA LYS A 2 -4.32 -10.32 1.75
C LYS A 2 -4.05 -9.39 0.56
N THR A 3 -4.96 -8.46 0.29
CA THR A 3 -4.72 -7.37 -0.67
C THR A 3 -3.83 -6.28 -0.06
N GLU A 4 -3.28 -5.42 -0.90
CA GLU A 4 -2.42 -4.33 -0.45
C GLU A 4 -3.21 -3.31 0.37
N LEU A 5 -4.47 -3.09 0.01
CA LEU A 5 -5.40 -2.28 0.79
C LEU A 5 -5.68 -2.88 2.16
N GLU A 6 -5.91 -4.19 2.25
CA GLU A 6 -6.12 -4.89 3.54
C GLU A 6 -4.90 -4.81 4.45
N ILE A 7 -3.69 -4.86 3.87
CA ILE A 7 -2.45 -4.67 4.62
C ILE A 7 -2.34 -3.24 5.12
N ALA A 8 -2.64 -2.24 4.26
CA ALA A 8 -2.62 -0.83 4.63
C ALA A 8 -3.59 -0.51 5.78
N ILE A 9 -4.83 -0.99 5.71
CA ILE A 9 -5.82 -0.85 6.80
C ILE A 9 -5.29 -1.44 8.11
N LYS A 10 -4.68 -2.64 8.05
CA LYS A 10 -4.12 -3.28 9.25
C LYS A 10 -2.95 -2.47 9.83
N ASN A 11 -2.08 -1.94 8.98
CA ASN A 11 -0.91 -1.17 9.39
C ASN A 11 -1.33 0.15 10.08
N ILE A 12 -2.25 0.89 9.46
CA ILE A 12 -2.81 2.13 10.03
C ILE A 12 -3.47 1.86 11.37
N LYS A 13 -4.32 0.82 11.46
CA LYS A 13 -4.97 0.46 12.72
C LYS A 13 -3.95 0.18 13.84
N ASN A 14 -2.84 -0.49 13.53
CA ASN A 14 -1.80 -0.75 14.53
C ASN A 14 -1.05 0.53 14.94
N TRP A 15 -0.86 1.46 14.00
CA TRP A 15 -0.22 2.75 14.24
C TRP A 15 -1.12 3.69 15.09
N GLU A 16 -2.40 3.80 14.75
CA GLU A 16 -3.37 4.62 15.49
C GLU A 16 -3.64 4.10 16.91
N PHE A 17 -3.66 2.77 17.08
CA PHE A 17 -4.02 2.15 18.37
C PHE A 17 -2.88 2.19 19.40
N THR A 18 -1.64 2.47 18.99
CA THR A 18 -0.56 2.75 19.94
C THR A 18 -0.77 4.13 20.58
N LYS A 19 -1.65 4.21 21.59
CA LYS A 19 -1.76 5.39 22.45
C LYS A 19 -0.37 5.67 23.06
N PRO A 20 0.17 6.89 22.95
CA PRO A 20 1.38 7.26 23.67
C PRO A 20 1.02 7.36 25.15
N GLN A 21 1.06 6.24 25.86
CA GLN A 21 1.41 6.28 27.26
C GLN A 21 2.90 6.61 27.28
N ASP A 22 3.29 7.64 28.02
CA ASP A 22 4.50 8.49 27.86
C ASP A 22 5.88 7.80 27.70
N GLY A 23 5.97 6.46 27.68
CA GLY A 23 7.16 5.67 27.38
C GLY A 23 7.17 4.87 26.07
N GLU A 24 6.09 4.86 25.27
CA GLU A 24 5.97 3.98 24.07
C GLU A 24 6.12 4.70 22.71
N LEU A 25 6.70 5.89 22.68
CA LEU A 25 6.99 6.64 21.43
C LEU A 25 7.79 5.81 20.41
N TRP A 26 8.67 4.93 20.88
CA TRP A 26 9.44 4.03 20.01
C TRP A 26 8.55 3.02 19.27
N ARG A 27 7.43 2.56 19.86
CA ARG A 27 6.48 1.68 19.17
C ARG A 27 5.72 2.40 18.08
N LEU A 28 5.27 3.62 18.35
CA LEU A 28 4.68 4.50 17.34
C LEU A 28 5.62 4.70 16.14
N ASN A 29 6.92 4.93 16.39
CA ASN A 29 7.92 5.04 15.35
C ASN A 29 8.13 3.72 14.57
N ILE A 30 8.13 2.56 15.24
CA ILE A 30 8.22 1.27 14.53
C ILE A 30 7.02 1.06 13.62
N PHE A 31 5.80 1.32 14.10
CA PHE A 31 4.60 1.12 13.28
C PHE A 31 4.50 2.13 12.15
N ARG A 32 4.90 3.38 12.39
CA ARG A 32 5.03 4.39 11.33
C ARG A 32 6.02 3.94 10.26
N ASN A 33 7.23 3.51 10.65
CA ASN A 33 8.22 3.00 9.70
C ASN A 33 7.68 1.82 8.89
N LYS A 34 6.95 0.88 9.51
CA LYS A 34 6.30 -0.22 8.79
C LYS A 34 5.28 0.26 7.77
N CYS A 35 4.52 1.30 8.10
CA CYS A 35 3.58 1.90 7.16
C CYS A 35 4.32 2.58 6.00
N GLU A 36 5.38 3.34 6.27
CA GLU A 36 6.21 4.01 5.25
C GLU A 36 6.92 2.99 4.33
N GLU A 37 7.51 1.94 4.89
CA GLU A 37 8.15 0.84 4.14
C GLU A 37 7.16 0.16 3.19
N HIS A 38 5.96 -0.17 3.69
CA HIS A 38 4.92 -0.76 2.87
C HIS A 38 4.46 0.20 1.77
N LYS A 39 4.18 1.47 2.11
CA LYS A 39 3.77 2.49 1.15
C LYS A 39 4.79 2.64 0.02
N GLU A 40 6.08 2.68 0.34
CA GLU A 40 7.14 2.78 -0.67
C GLU A 40 7.25 1.52 -1.54
N ALA A 41 7.08 0.32 -0.97
CA ALA A 41 7.02 -0.91 -1.76
C ALA A 41 5.81 -0.90 -2.72
N THR A 42 4.63 -0.51 -2.23
CA THR A 42 3.40 -0.36 -3.02
C THR A 42 3.59 0.64 -4.17
N LYS A 43 4.23 1.79 -3.92
CA LYS A 43 4.55 2.80 -4.97
C LYS A 43 5.47 2.26 -6.05
N ARG A 44 6.56 1.58 -5.67
CA ARG A 44 7.50 0.97 -6.64
C ARG A 44 6.81 -0.06 -7.50
N PHE A 45 6.01 -0.93 -6.88
CA PHE A 45 5.29 -1.96 -7.61
C PHE A 45 4.20 -1.39 -8.51
N PHE A 46 3.49 -0.35 -8.07
CA PHE A 46 2.53 0.37 -8.90
C PHE A 46 3.18 0.98 -10.14
N ALA A 47 4.33 1.63 -10.00
CA ALA A 47 5.08 2.19 -11.12
C ALA A 47 5.51 1.10 -12.12
N PHE A 48 5.99 -0.03 -11.61
CA PHE A 48 6.35 -1.20 -12.42
C PHE A 48 5.16 -1.74 -13.22
N LEU A 49 4.00 -1.94 -12.59
CA LEU A 49 2.80 -2.43 -13.28
C LEU A 49 2.27 -1.43 -14.32
N GLN A 50 2.36 -0.13 -14.06
CA GLN A 50 2.03 0.89 -15.05
C GLN A 50 2.96 0.84 -16.27
N ALA A 51 4.26 0.66 -16.05
CA ALA A 51 5.24 0.55 -17.14
C ALA A 51 4.95 -0.70 -18.00
N LEU A 52 4.67 -1.84 -17.38
CA LEU A 52 4.26 -3.06 -18.07
C LEU A 52 3.00 -2.84 -18.92
N LYS A 53 1.98 -2.20 -18.36
CA LYS A 53 0.71 -1.91 -19.06
C LYS A 53 0.93 -1.05 -20.31
N ARG A 54 1.87 -0.09 -20.28
CA ARG A 54 2.19 0.77 -21.43
C ARG A 54 2.94 0.03 -22.54
N GLY A 55 3.75 -0.97 -22.20
CA GLY A 55 4.57 -1.72 -23.16
C GLY A 55 3.84 -2.85 -23.89
N GLN A 56 2.58 -3.15 -23.55
CA GLN A 56 1.92 -4.39 -23.97
C GLN A 56 0.58 -4.14 -24.66
N GLN A 57 0.64 -3.95 -25.99
CA GLN A 57 -0.52 -3.74 -26.87
C GLN A 57 -1.32 -5.02 -27.22
N LYS A 58 -0.87 -6.22 -26.84
CA LYS A 58 -1.49 -7.51 -27.26
C LYS A 58 -1.69 -8.51 -26.11
N TRP A 59 -2.16 -8.06 -24.95
CA TRP A 59 -2.48 -8.98 -23.84
C TRP A 59 -3.88 -9.58 -23.98
N LEU A 60 -4.06 -10.81 -23.50
CA LEU A 60 -5.36 -11.46 -23.38
C LEU A 60 -6.23 -10.64 -22.42
N THR A 61 -7.51 -10.41 -22.77
CA THR A 61 -8.45 -9.56 -22.02
C THR A 61 -8.49 -9.85 -20.52
N TYR A 62 -8.41 -11.13 -20.14
CA TYR A 62 -8.42 -11.56 -18.74
C TYR A 62 -7.20 -11.10 -17.94
N GLN A 63 -6.00 -11.12 -18.54
CA GLN A 63 -4.77 -10.67 -17.87
C GLN A 63 -4.78 -9.15 -17.64
N ILE A 64 -5.41 -8.40 -18.56
CA ILE A 64 -5.61 -6.95 -18.43
C ILE A 64 -6.56 -6.64 -17.26
N ILE A 65 -7.61 -7.43 -17.07
CA ILE A 65 -8.55 -7.26 -15.94
C ILE A 65 -7.81 -7.44 -14.61
N ILE A 66 -7.11 -8.55 -14.42
CA ILE A 66 -6.33 -8.82 -13.19
C ILE A 66 -5.30 -7.72 -12.94
N LEU A 67 -4.61 -7.27 -13.99
CA LEU A 67 -3.63 -6.20 -13.89
C LEU A 67 -4.28 -4.88 -13.41
N ASN A 68 -5.44 -4.53 -13.96
CA ASN A 68 -6.17 -3.32 -13.56
C ASN A 68 -6.69 -3.40 -12.13
N GLU A 69 -7.18 -4.57 -11.70
CA GLU A 69 -7.60 -4.81 -10.31
C GLU A 69 -6.42 -4.60 -9.36
N LYS A 70 -5.24 -5.14 -9.69
CA LYS A 70 -4.03 -4.92 -8.88
C LYS A 70 -3.54 -3.48 -8.87
N ILE A 71 -3.56 -2.80 -10.00
CA ILE A 71 -3.25 -1.36 -10.06
C ILE A 71 -4.21 -0.55 -9.17
N THR A 72 -5.49 -0.91 -9.16
CA THR A 72 -6.51 -0.24 -8.35
C THR A 72 -6.30 -0.47 -6.86
N ASP A 73 -6.03 -1.72 -6.46
CA ASP A 73 -5.71 -2.09 -5.07
C ASP A 73 -4.49 -1.32 -4.54
N LEU A 74 -3.40 -1.29 -5.33
CA LEU A 74 -2.18 -0.53 -5.00
C LEU A 74 -2.45 0.97 -4.86
N ARG A 75 -3.23 1.55 -5.79
CA ARG A 75 -3.58 2.97 -5.76
C ARG A 75 -4.39 3.32 -4.51
N ASN A 76 -5.36 2.48 -4.16
CA ASN A 76 -6.18 2.67 -2.96
C ASN A 76 -5.35 2.56 -1.69
N ALA A 77 -4.42 1.60 -1.62
CA ALA A 77 -3.51 1.46 -0.48
C ALA A 77 -2.61 2.71 -0.30
N ILE A 78 -2.02 3.23 -1.38
CA ILE A 78 -1.20 4.46 -1.33
C ILE A 78 -2.04 5.64 -0.86
N LYS A 79 -3.22 5.83 -1.46
CA LYS A 79 -4.15 6.90 -1.12
C LYS A 79 -4.53 6.86 0.36
N LEU A 80 -4.80 5.66 0.89
CA LEU A 80 -5.16 5.49 2.30
C LEU A 80 -4.04 5.94 3.24
N TYR A 81 -2.77 5.62 2.93
CA TYR A 81 -1.66 6.13 3.73
C TYR A 81 -1.53 7.64 3.66
N ASP A 82 -1.61 8.23 2.46
CA ASP A 82 -1.56 9.70 2.27
C ASP A 82 -2.65 10.42 3.08
N GLU A 83 -3.88 9.89 3.07
CA GLU A 83 -5.01 10.44 3.83
C GLU A 83 -4.83 10.34 5.36
N ASN A 84 -3.98 9.42 5.84
CA ASN A 84 -3.65 9.23 7.25
C ASN A 84 -2.34 9.92 7.67
N GLY A 85 -1.72 10.72 6.79
CA GLY A 85 -0.50 11.46 7.10
C GLY A 85 0.77 10.60 7.23
N ILE A 86 0.73 9.38 6.67
CA ILE A 86 1.87 8.47 6.49
C ILE A 86 2.34 8.63 5.05
#